data_AF-A0AAV1YZQ8-F1
#
_entry.id   AF-A0AAV1YZQ8-F1
#
_cell.length_a   1.000
_cell.length_b   1.000
_cell.length_c   1.000
_cell.angle_alpha   90.00
_cell.angle_beta   90.00
_cell.angle_gamma   90.00
#
_symmetry.space_group_name_H-M   'P 1'
#
loop_
_entity.id
_entity.type
_entity.pdbx_description
1 polymer ?
#
loop_
_entity_poly.entity_id
_entity_poly.type
_entity_poly.pdbx_seq_one_letter_code
_entity_poly.pdbx_strand_id
1 'polypeptide(L)'
;MQMARMLKCMSGCNPLSYRGYGCYCGYMGSGQPVDDIDRCCLQHDWCYAFISCPQTLIYFVPYTWQCMNPGAAHCGVASMPGVSQKCATQLCECDREFARCVSNYPCPRKKPGCKASNYIMLQTISNNDI
;
A
#
# COMPACT_ATOMS: atom_id res chain seq x y z
N MET A 1 6.01 11.69 5.26
CA MET A 1 5.51 10.30 5.30
C MET A 1 6.63 9.32 5.01
N GLN A 2 6.79 8.28 5.83
CA GLN A 2 7.92 7.35 5.81
C GLN A 2 7.87 6.42 4.59
N MET A 3 6.70 5.81 4.32
CA MET A 3 6.41 5.00 3.11
C MET A 3 6.85 5.69 1.82
N ALA A 4 6.49 6.96 1.62
CA ALA A 4 6.82 7.69 0.39
C ALA A 4 8.33 7.84 0.16
N ARG A 5 9.10 8.08 1.24
CA ARG A 5 10.56 8.17 1.16
C ARG A 5 11.18 6.81 0.88
N MET A 6 10.64 5.75 1.48
CA MET A 6 11.07 4.38 1.24
C MET A 6 10.77 3.94 -0.20
N LEU A 7 9.59 4.27 -0.71
CA LEU A 7 9.18 4.03 -2.10
C LEU A 7 10.13 4.72 -3.09
N LYS A 8 10.49 5.98 -2.80
CA LYS A 8 11.45 6.73 -3.62
C LYS A 8 12.84 6.10 -3.57
N CYS A 9 13.29 5.63 -2.40
CA CYS A 9 14.56 4.91 -2.24
C CYS A 9 14.57 3.61 -3.07
N MET A 10 13.53 2.78 -2.96
CA MET A 10 13.47 1.45 -3.57
C MET A 10 13.25 1.49 -5.08
N SER A 11 12.28 2.29 -5.54
CA SER A 11 11.85 2.30 -6.95
C SER A 11 12.45 3.42 -7.78
N GLY A 12 12.98 4.48 -7.13
CA GLY A 12 13.34 5.72 -7.81
C GLY A 12 12.14 6.53 -8.34
N CYS A 13 10.91 6.00 -8.26
CA CYS A 13 9.71 6.62 -8.81
C CYS A 13 9.18 7.76 -7.93
N ASN A 14 8.35 8.63 -8.52
CA ASN A 14 7.59 9.61 -7.75
C ASN A 14 6.51 8.90 -6.93
N PRO A 15 6.49 9.01 -5.59
CA PRO A 15 5.49 8.33 -4.78
C PRO A 15 4.05 8.73 -5.08
N LEU A 16 3.83 9.95 -5.55
CA LEU A 16 2.51 10.43 -5.94
C LEU A 16 1.94 9.71 -7.17
N SER A 17 2.78 9.03 -7.96
CA SER A 17 2.35 8.23 -9.12
C SER A 17 1.50 7.02 -8.72
N TYR A 18 1.67 6.49 -7.51
CA TYR A 18 0.92 5.33 -7.01
C TYR A 18 -0.37 5.72 -6.30
N ARG A 19 -0.51 6.96 -5.83
CA ARG A 19 -1.75 7.41 -5.16
C ARG A 19 -2.92 7.46 -6.15
N GLY A 20 -3.98 6.72 -5.87
CA GLY A 20 -5.17 6.58 -6.72
C GLY A 20 -4.90 5.74 -7.97
N TYR A 21 -3.93 4.83 -7.92
CA TYR A 21 -3.63 3.90 -9.01
C TYR A 21 -4.48 2.64 -8.86
N GLY A 22 -5.18 2.25 -9.92
CA GLY A 22 -5.95 1.02 -9.96
C GLY A 22 -7.09 1.00 -8.94
N CYS A 23 -7.34 -0.19 -8.39
CA CYS A 23 -8.38 -0.49 -7.43
C CYS A 23 -7.90 -0.41 -5.98
N TYR A 24 -6.61 -0.61 -5.72
CA TYR A 24 -6.07 -0.82 -4.37
C TYR A 24 -5.03 0.21 -3.93
N CYS A 25 -4.37 0.93 -4.84
CA CYS A 25 -3.40 1.95 -4.42
C CYS A 25 -4.11 3.23 -3.95
N GLY A 26 -4.85 3.18 -2.85
CA GLY A 26 -5.75 4.23 -2.39
C GLY A 26 -6.47 3.88 -1.08
N TYR A 27 -7.61 4.49 -0.83
CA TYR A 27 -8.44 4.19 0.34
C TYR A 27 -9.56 3.22 -0.05
N MET A 28 -9.75 2.16 0.76
CA MET A 28 -10.84 1.18 0.61
C MET A 28 -10.92 0.53 -0.79
N GLY A 29 -9.87 -0.20 -1.17
CA GLY A 29 -9.84 -0.90 -2.45
C GLY A 29 -10.80 -2.09 -2.56
N SER A 30 -11.34 -2.30 -3.76
CA SER A 30 -12.22 -3.44 -4.08
C SER A 30 -12.15 -3.79 -5.56
N GLY A 31 -12.52 -5.03 -5.92
CA GLY A 31 -12.55 -5.49 -7.31
C GLY A 31 -11.35 -6.36 -7.68
N GLN A 32 -10.99 -6.37 -8.97
CA GLN A 32 -9.83 -7.11 -9.46
C GLN A 32 -8.68 -6.12 -9.69
N PRO A 33 -7.45 -6.42 -9.25
CA PRO A 33 -6.30 -5.60 -9.55
C PRO A 33 -6.16 -5.37 -11.06
N VAL A 34 -5.97 -4.12 -11.47
CA VAL A 34 -5.90 -3.77 -12.90
C VAL A 34 -4.60 -4.22 -13.56
N ASP A 35 -3.55 -4.42 -12.76
CA ASP A 35 -2.26 -4.98 -13.13
C ASP A 35 -1.46 -5.38 -11.88
N ASP A 36 -0.17 -5.69 -12.05
CA ASP A 36 0.69 -6.13 -10.96
C ASP A 36 1.11 -5.02 -9.99
N ILE A 37 1.14 -3.75 -10.41
CA ILE A 37 1.37 -2.63 -9.48
C ILE A 37 0.19 -2.53 -8.53
N ASP A 38 -1.02 -2.64 -9.06
CA ASP A 38 -2.25 -2.68 -8.25
C ASP A 38 -2.31 -3.92 -7.34
N ARG A 39 -1.74 -5.05 -7.78
CA ARG A 39 -1.57 -6.25 -6.94
C ARG A 39 -0.59 -6.01 -5.78
N CYS A 40 0.48 -5.24 -5.99
CA CYS A 40 1.37 -4.82 -4.90
C CYS A 40 0.60 -4.01 -3.85
N CYS A 41 -0.32 -3.14 -4.27
CA CYS A 41 -1.15 -2.36 -3.36
C CYS A 41 -2.16 -3.22 -2.60
N LEU A 42 -2.80 -4.17 -3.28
CA LEU A 42 -3.65 -5.17 -2.61
C LEU A 42 -2.89 -5.92 -1.50
N GLN A 43 -1.66 -6.35 -1.77
CA GLN A 43 -0.84 -7.03 -0.78
C GLN A 43 -0.43 -6.11 0.38
N HIS A 44 -0.23 -4.82 0.12
CA HIS A 44 0.06 -3.81 1.14
C HIS A 44 -1.14 -3.58 2.07
N ASP A 45 -2.33 -3.43 1.49
CA ASP A 45 -3.59 -3.34 2.24
C ASP A 45 -3.79 -4.58 3.13
N TRP A 46 -3.52 -5.78 2.60
CA TRP A 46 -3.56 -7.00 3.39
C TRP A 46 -2.55 -6.98 4.53
N CYS A 47 -1.32 -6.55 4.27
CA CYS A 47 -0.31 -6.43 5.32
C CYS A 47 -0.80 -5.51 6.45
N TYR A 48 -1.34 -4.33 6.11
CA TYR A 48 -1.89 -3.39 7.09
C TYR A 48 -3.05 -3.97 7.91
N ALA A 49 -3.91 -4.78 7.28
CA ALA A 49 -5.04 -5.42 7.95
C ALA A 49 -4.62 -6.46 9.01
N PHE A 50 -3.44 -7.09 8.86
CA PHE A 50 -2.99 -8.18 9.72
C PHE A 50 -1.93 -7.79 10.77
N ILE A 51 -1.39 -6.57 10.74
CA ILE A 51 -0.44 -6.12 11.76
C ILE A 51 -1.12 -5.67 13.04
N SER A 52 -0.44 -5.85 14.17
CA SER A 52 -0.96 -5.48 15.49
C SER A 52 -0.78 -3.98 15.77
N CYS A 53 -1.39 -3.13 14.94
CA CYS A 53 -1.34 -1.67 15.04
C CYS A 53 -2.73 -1.05 15.27
N PRO A 54 -2.82 0.14 15.90
CA PRO A 54 -4.07 0.89 15.91
C PRO A 54 -4.45 1.31 14.49
N GLN A 55 -5.49 0.69 13.93
CA GLN A 55 -5.88 0.87 12.52
C GLN A 55 -6.27 2.32 12.17
N THR A 56 -6.82 3.06 13.13
CA THR A 56 -7.19 4.48 12.95
C THR A 56 -5.97 5.41 12.83
N LEU A 57 -4.81 4.99 13.31
CA LEU A 57 -3.59 5.79 13.35
C LEU A 57 -2.44 5.18 12.54
N ILE A 58 -2.68 4.08 11.82
CA ILE A 58 -1.64 3.28 11.15
C ILE A 58 -0.74 4.13 10.23
N TYR A 59 -1.31 5.10 9.51
CA TYR A 59 -0.56 6.01 8.64
C TYR A 59 0.33 7.04 9.38
N PHE A 60 0.10 7.21 10.69
CA PHE A 60 0.83 8.14 11.55
C PHE A 60 1.78 7.44 12.53
N VAL A 61 1.77 6.11 12.61
CA VAL A 61 2.69 5.36 13.47
C VAL A 61 4.12 5.56 12.97
N PRO A 62 5.01 6.16 13.77
CA PRO A 62 6.39 6.34 13.38
C PRO A 62 7.15 5.01 13.51
N TYR A 63 8.12 4.77 12.62
CA TYR A 63 8.97 3.59 12.64
C TYR A 63 10.39 3.91 12.16
N THR A 64 11.36 3.09 12.56
CA THR A 64 12.77 3.30 12.17
C THR A 64 13.06 2.58 10.86
N TRP A 65 13.66 3.28 9.90
CA TRP A 65 14.11 2.70 8.64
C TRP A 65 15.26 3.53 8.05
N GLN A 66 16.02 2.93 7.13
CA GLN A 66 17.12 3.58 6.43
C GLN A 66 17.14 3.18 4.96
N CYS A 67 17.57 4.11 4.10
CA CYS A 67 17.95 3.83 2.72
C CYS A 67 19.47 3.69 2.69
N MET A 68 19.99 2.47 2.61
CA MET A 68 21.44 2.26 2.58
C MET A 68 22.02 2.67 1.23
N ASN A 69 21.33 2.29 0.15
CA ASN A 69 21.64 2.62 -1.24
C ASN A 69 20.33 2.73 -2.03
N PRO A 70 20.33 3.34 -3.24
CA PRO A 70 19.19 3.24 -4.15
C PRO A 70 18.80 1.77 -4.38
N GLY A 71 17.53 1.43 -4.20
CA GLY A 71 17.03 0.05 -4.28
C GLY A 71 17.18 -0.79 -3.01
N ALA A 72 17.76 -0.25 -1.93
CA ALA A 72 18.04 -1.00 -0.69
C ALA A 72 17.58 -0.24 0.56
N ALA A 73 16.31 -0.43 0.93
CA ALA A 73 15.74 0.04 2.19
C ALA A 73 15.73 -1.06 3.24
N HIS A 74 16.01 -0.71 4.49
CA HIS A 74 16.01 -1.62 5.62
C HIS A 74 15.21 -1.05 6.79
N CYS A 75 14.48 -1.91 7.47
CA CYS A 75 13.77 -1.58 8.70
C CYS A 75 14.70 -1.71 9.90
N GLY A 76 14.60 -0.75 10.81
CA GLY A 76 15.28 -0.77 12.10
C GLY A 76 14.35 -1.21 13.21
N VAL A 77 14.94 -1.47 14.37
CA VAL A 77 14.18 -1.66 15.60
C VAL A 77 13.70 -0.30 16.08
N ALA A 78 12.39 -0.10 16.12
CA ALA A 78 11.80 1.14 16.61
C ALA A 78 11.67 1.11 18.13
N SER A 79 12.33 2.05 18.80
CA SER A 79 12.23 2.27 20.24
C SER A 79 11.74 3.70 20.46
N MET A 80 10.41 3.89 20.45
CA MET A 80 9.79 5.20 20.69
C MET A 80 8.77 5.12 21.83
N PRO A 81 8.77 6.10 22.75
CA PRO A 81 7.77 6.17 23.82
C PRO A 81 6.34 6.18 23.26
N GLY A 82 5.46 5.36 23.84
CA GLY A 82 4.05 5.30 23.46
C GLY A 82 3.75 4.59 22.14
N VAL A 83 4.75 4.02 21.47
CA VAL A 83 4.57 3.24 20.23
C VAL A 83 4.96 1.80 20.49
N SER A 84 4.07 0.86 20.15
CA SER A 84 4.41 -0.56 20.20
C SER A 84 5.55 -0.85 19.22
N GLN A 85 6.70 -1.32 19.72
CA GLN A 85 7.83 -1.80 18.90
C GLN A 85 7.39 -2.82 17.86
N LYS A 86 6.54 -3.81 18.24
CA LYS A 86 6.00 -4.82 17.32
C LYS A 86 5.25 -4.18 16.14
N CYS A 87 4.26 -3.32 16.44
CA CYS A 87 3.55 -2.53 15.45
C CYS A 87 4.49 -1.75 14.52
N ALA A 88 5.42 -0.95 15.06
CA ALA A 88 6.31 -0.12 14.26
C ALA A 88 7.23 -0.95 13.34
N THR A 89 7.79 -2.05 13.83
CA THR A 89 8.61 -2.96 13.01
C THR A 89 7.78 -3.63 11.92
N GLN A 90 6.60 -4.16 12.24
CA GLN A 90 5.73 -4.80 11.26
C GLN A 90 5.25 -3.82 10.17
N LEU A 91 4.88 -2.60 10.58
CA LEU A 91 4.45 -1.55 9.66
C LEU A 91 5.57 -1.15 8.70
N CYS A 92 6.80 -1.00 9.21
CA CYS A 92 7.97 -0.73 8.37
C CYS A 92 8.15 -1.83 7.31
N GLU A 93 8.04 -3.10 7.72
CA GLU A 93 8.20 -4.23 6.81
C GLU A 93 7.09 -4.27 5.75
N CYS A 94 5.84 -3.95 6.10
CA CYS A 94 4.77 -3.78 5.11
C CYS A 94 5.13 -2.74 4.05
N ASP A 95 5.60 -1.56 4.48
CA ASP A 95 6.01 -0.48 3.57
C ASP A 95 7.22 -0.86 2.71
N ARG A 96 8.18 -1.61 3.28
CA ARG A 96 9.38 -2.09 2.57
C ARG A 96 9.02 -3.10 1.49
N GLU A 97 8.17 -4.06 1.81
CA GLU A 97 7.73 -5.07 0.86
C GLU A 97 6.87 -4.47 -0.25
N PHE A 98 6.00 -3.50 0.06
CA PHE A 98 5.30 -2.72 -0.96
C PHE A 98 6.30 -2.00 -1.89
N ALA A 99 7.27 -1.30 -1.30
CA ALA A 99 8.26 -0.55 -2.06
C ALA A 99 9.16 -1.44 -2.93
N ARG A 100 9.51 -2.63 -2.45
CA ARG A 100 10.22 -3.68 -3.19
C ARG A 100 9.36 -4.30 -4.29
N CYS A 101 8.06 -4.46 -4.07
CA CYS A 101 7.16 -5.03 -5.05
C CYS A 101 7.05 -4.11 -6.27
N VAL A 102 6.76 -2.83 -6.05
CA VAL A 102 6.58 -1.88 -7.15
C VAL A 102 7.88 -1.53 -7.88
N SER A 103 9.06 -1.72 -7.26
CA SER A 103 10.35 -1.49 -7.93
C SER A 103 10.64 -2.47 -9.07
N ASN A 104 9.87 -3.56 -9.19
CA ASN A 104 9.99 -4.48 -10.31
C ASN A 104 9.30 -3.99 -11.59
N TYR A 105 8.61 -2.84 -11.53
CA TYR A 105 7.82 -2.30 -12.64
C TYR A 105 8.27 -0.88 -13.01
N PRO A 106 8.06 -0.45 -14.27
CA PRO A 106 8.35 0.93 -14.67
C PRO A 106 7.51 1.93 -13.88
N CYS A 107 8.09 3.09 -13.57
CA CYS A 107 7.38 4.16 -12.87
C CYS A 107 6.09 4.55 -13.60
N PRO A 108 4.93 4.56 -12.90
CA PRO A 108 3.68 4.93 -13.54
C PRO A 108 3.70 6.35 -14.09
N ARG A 109 3.43 6.46 -15.39
CA ARG A 109 3.22 7.73 -16.11
C ARG A 109 1.74 8.09 -16.22
N LYS A 110 0.88 7.08 -16.14
CA LYS A 110 -0.59 7.20 -16.11
C LYS A 110 -1.10 6.39 -14.92
N LYS A 111 -2.28 6.75 -14.45
CA LYS A 111 -2.98 6.06 -13.36
C LYS A 111 -4.23 5.42 -13.96
N PRO A 112 -4.21 4.12 -14.27
CA PRO A 112 -5.44 3.43 -14.63
C PRO A 112 -6.43 3.56 -13.47
N GLY A 113 -7.70 3.84 -13.77
CA GLY A 113 -8.76 3.79 -12.77
C GLY A 113 -9.21 2.36 -12.51
N CYS A 114 -9.82 2.11 -11.35
CA CYS A 114 -10.48 0.85 -11.10
C CYS A 114 -11.67 0.67 -12.05
N LYS A 115 -11.73 -0.46 -12.76
CA LYS A 115 -12.94 -0.81 -13.51
C LYS A 115 -13.97 -1.30 -12.50
N ALA A 116 -15.12 -0.63 -12.43
CA ALA A 116 -16.23 -1.15 -11.65
C ALA A 116 -16.54 -2.58 -12.10
N SER A 117 -16.63 -3.51 -11.15
CA SER A 117 -17.16 -4.83 -11.44
C SER A 117 -18.62 -4.66 -11.87
N ASN A 118 -18.96 -5.05 -13.10
CA ASN A 118 -20.34 -5.05 -13.63
C ASN A 118 -21.30 -5.93 -12.79
N TYR A 119 -20.80 -6.63 -11.76
CA TYR A 119 -21.59 -7.44 -10.86
C TYR A 119 -22.56 -6.64 -9.98
N ILE A 120 -22.27 -5.37 -9.67
CA ILE A 120 -23.18 -4.52 -8.87
C ILE A 120 -24.37 -4.03 -9.70
N MET A 121 -24.22 -3.85 -11.03
CA MET A 121 -25.34 -3.44 -11.89
C MET A 121 -26.36 -4.58 -12.13
N LEU A 122 -25.94 -5.85 -12.01
CA LEU A 122 -26.83 -7.01 -12.15
C LEU A 122 -27.64 -7.31 -10.87
N GLN A 123 -27.14 -6.96 -9.69
CA GLN A 123 -27.87 -7.16 -8.43
C GLN A 123 -29.03 -6.16 -8.24
N THR A 124 -28.95 -4.96 -8.82
CA THR A 124 -30.04 -3.98 -8.74
C THR A 124 -31.21 -4.30 -9.68
N ILE A 125 -31.00 -5.09 -10.74
CA ILE A 125 -32.06 -5.52 -11.66
C ILE A 125 -32.79 -6.77 -11.13
N SER A 126 -32.10 -7.65 -10.40
CA SER A 126 -32.68 -8.90 -9.87
C SER A 126 -33.47 -8.73 -8.56
N ASN A 127 -33.47 -7.55 -7.93
CA ASN A 127 -34.15 -7.30 -6.65
C ASN A 127 -35.40 -6.41 -6.78
N ASN A 128 -35.94 -6.25 -7.99
CA ASN A 128 -37.20 -5.53 -8.24
C ASN A 128 -38.35 -6.45 -8.68
N ASP A 129 -38.20 -7.77 -8.53
CA ASP A 129 -39.25 -8.76 -8.73
C ASP A 129 -39.45 -9.57 -7.43
N ILE A 130 -40.13 -9.00 -6.43
CA ILE A 130 -40.96 -9.65 -5.38
C ILE A 130 -41.85 -8.56 -4.74
#